data_AF-A0AB33SX60-F1
#
_entry.id   AF-A0AB33SX60-F1
#
_cell.length_a   1.000
_cell.length_b   1.000
_cell.length_c   1.000
_cell.angle_alpha   90.00
_cell.angle_beta   90.00
_cell.angle_gamma   90.00
#
_symmetry.space_group_name_H-M   'P 1'
#
loop_
_entity.id
_entity.type
_entity.pdbx_description
1 polymer ?
#
loop_
_entity_poly.entity_id
_entity_poly.type
_entity_poly.pdbx_seq_one_letter_code
_entity_poly.pdbx_strand_id
1 'polypeptide(L)'
;MLSGNAGAGGHGGAGGSSTATTTTGTPPTGATGGNGGNGGAGGTAGFTGSGGIGGNGGAGGTGGNAGVALSVGSTGGLGGNGGSGGLGGGGGSLFGNGGAGGVGATGGNGGSGIGPASVGGNGGKGGVGAAGGLAGQIGNGGSGGSGGAGGNGGTGDTAGNGGNGGAGAVGGNAQLIGNGGNGGGGGNGGTGADGT
;
A
#
# COMPACT_ATOMS: atom_id res chain seq x y z
N MET A 1 -15.52 -25.64 -13.93
CA MET A 1 -14.68 -25.56 -15.15
C MET A 1 -13.60 -26.64 -15.05
N LEU A 2 -13.51 -27.53 -16.04
CA LEU A 2 -12.55 -28.65 -16.02
C LEU A 2 -11.09 -28.19 -16.23
N SER A 3 -10.89 -27.09 -16.93
CA SER A 3 -9.58 -26.47 -17.19
C SER A 3 -9.76 -24.96 -17.38
N GLY A 4 -8.81 -24.17 -16.87
CA GLY A 4 -8.73 -22.74 -17.13
C GLY A 4 -8.00 -21.99 -16.02
N ASN A 5 -7.22 -20.98 -16.42
CA ASN A 5 -6.59 -20.06 -15.48
C ASN A 5 -7.67 -19.17 -14.85
N ALA A 6 -7.49 -18.86 -13.57
CA ALA A 6 -8.41 -18.01 -12.86
C ALA A 6 -8.14 -16.52 -13.09
N GLY A 7 -9.17 -15.69 -12.90
CA GLY A 7 -9.10 -14.25 -13.10
C GLY A 7 -8.19 -13.56 -12.08
N ALA A 8 -7.53 -12.50 -12.52
CA ALA A 8 -6.77 -11.63 -11.62
C ALA A 8 -7.70 -10.82 -10.70
N GLY A 9 -7.18 -10.45 -9.53
CA GLY A 9 -7.84 -9.54 -8.62
C GLY A 9 -7.80 -8.10 -9.13
N GLY A 10 -8.85 -7.33 -8.83
CA GLY A 10 -8.91 -5.90 -9.18
C GLY A 10 -7.93 -5.06 -8.37
N HIS A 11 -7.47 -3.93 -8.90
CA HIS A 11 -6.63 -3.00 -8.16
C HIS A 11 -7.42 -2.22 -7.11
N GLY A 12 -6.76 -1.87 -6.00
CA GLY A 12 -7.30 -0.95 -5.02
C GLY A 12 -7.41 0.47 -5.55
N GLY A 13 -8.48 1.19 -5.16
CA GLY A 13 -8.65 2.60 -5.50
C GLY A 13 -7.64 3.49 -4.79
N ALA A 14 -7.20 4.58 -5.42
CA ALA A 14 -6.34 5.55 -4.76
C ALA A 14 -7.09 6.33 -3.67
N GLY A 15 -6.38 6.66 -2.58
CA GLY A 15 -6.90 7.54 -1.55
C GLY A 15 -6.98 8.98 -2.05
N GLY A 16 -8.05 9.69 -1.67
CA GLY A 16 -8.23 11.10 -2.05
C GLY A 16 -7.19 12.00 -1.39
N SER A 17 -6.58 12.90 -2.15
CA SER A 17 -5.76 13.98 -1.59
C SER A 17 -6.65 15.03 -0.94
N SER A 18 -6.15 15.63 0.14
CA SER A 18 -6.88 16.63 0.91
C SER A 18 -6.32 18.04 0.68
N THR A 19 -7.17 19.06 0.84
CA THR A 19 -6.77 20.48 0.86
C THR A 19 -6.86 21.05 2.29
N ALA A 20 -6.43 22.28 2.49
CA ALA A 20 -6.33 22.90 3.83
C ALA A 20 -7.69 23.01 4.55
N THR A 21 -7.72 22.70 5.86
CA THR A 21 -8.85 23.05 6.74
C THR A 21 -8.52 24.34 7.48
N THR A 22 -9.28 25.41 7.23
CA THR A 22 -9.16 26.65 8.01
C THR A 22 -10.30 26.70 9.02
N THR A 23 -10.03 26.29 10.26
CA THR A 23 -10.94 26.59 11.38
C THR A 23 -10.48 27.88 12.02
N THR A 24 -11.31 28.92 11.97
CA THR A 24 -10.99 30.20 12.62
C THR A 24 -10.93 29.99 14.15
N GLY A 25 -9.84 30.43 14.78
CA GLY A 25 -9.66 30.35 16.25
C GLY A 25 -8.78 29.22 16.78
N THR A 26 -8.28 28.31 15.93
CA THR A 26 -7.25 27.32 16.27
C THR A 26 -6.09 27.39 15.27
N PRO A 27 -4.86 26.94 15.63
CA PRO A 27 -3.79 26.73 14.67
C PRO A 27 -4.30 26.00 13.41
N PRO A 28 -4.06 26.52 12.19
CA PRO A 28 -4.56 25.89 10.99
C PRO A 28 -3.87 24.54 10.78
N THR A 29 -4.67 23.53 10.44
CA THR A 29 -4.19 22.18 10.19
C THR A 29 -4.62 21.71 8.82
N GLY A 30 -3.69 21.10 8.08
CA GLY A 30 -4.01 20.44 6.83
C GLY A 30 -4.85 19.20 7.07
N ALA A 31 -5.81 18.90 6.19
CA ALA A 31 -6.58 17.68 6.30
C ALA A 31 -5.75 16.44 5.93
N THR A 32 -5.99 15.32 6.60
CA THR A 32 -5.33 14.04 6.32
C THR A 32 -5.73 13.52 4.95
N GLY A 33 -4.77 12.98 4.19
CA GLY A 33 -5.04 12.29 2.93
C GLY A 33 -5.78 10.97 3.16
N GLY A 34 -6.64 10.58 2.23
CA GLY A 34 -7.39 9.33 2.29
C GLY A 34 -6.47 8.12 2.15
N ASN A 35 -6.83 6.99 2.78
CA ASN A 35 -6.10 5.75 2.57
C ASN A 35 -6.39 5.19 1.17
N GLY A 36 -5.40 4.51 0.58
CA GLY A 36 -5.63 3.68 -0.60
C GLY A 36 -6.41 2.42 -0.26
N GLY A 37 -7.24 1.96 -1.20
CA GLY A 37 -7.99 0.72 -1.11
C GLY A 37 -7.10 -0.51 -1.28
N ASN A 38 -7.51 -1.64 -0.72
CA ASN A 38 -6.80 -2.90 -0.91
C ASN A 38 -7.04 -3.46 -2.33
N GLY A 39 -6.06 -4.19 -2.85
CA GLY A 39 -6.25 -5.00 -4.03
C GLY A 39 -7.17 -6.19 -3.77
N GLY A 40 -7.95 -6.58 -4.78
CA GLY A 40 -8.79 -7.77 -4.76
C GLY A 40 -7.95 -9.06 -4.83
N ALA A 41 -8.45 -10.14 -4.26
CA ALA A 41 -7.81 -11.44 -4.39
C ALA A 41 -7.89 -11.98 -5.83
N GLY A 42 -6.86 -12.70 -6.25
CA GLY A 42 -6.90 -13.50 -7.47
C GLY A 42 -7.81 -14.71 -7.29
N GLY A 43 -8.45 -15.14 -8.38
CA GLY A 43 -9.34 -16.29 -8.37
C GLY A 43 -8.60 -17.63 -8.23
N THR A 44 -9.30 -18.64 -7.73
CA THR A 44 -8.78 -20.03 -7.69
C THR A 44 -9.18 -20.77 -8.96
N ALA A 45 -8.23 -21.50 -9.56
CA ALA A 45 -8.48 -22.33 -10.73
C ALA A 45 -9.25 -23.61 -10.40
N GLY A 46 -9.82 -24.26 -11.44
CA GLY A 46 -10.64 -25.46 -11.31
C GLY A 46 -9.84 -26.74 -11.09
N PHE A 47 -10.04 -27.75 -11.93
CA PHE A 47 -9.29 -29.01 -11.81
C PHE A 47 -7.85 -28.88 -12.36
N THR A 48 -7.69 -28.18 -13.48
CA THR A 48 -6.39 -27.70 -13.97
C THR A 48 -6.41 -26.20 -14.25
N GLY A 49 -5.24 -25.57 -14.12
CA GLY A 49 -5.04 -24.14 -14.44
C GLY A 49 -4.25 -23.40 -13.36
N SER A 50 -3.73 -22.21 -13.68
CA SER A 50 -3.05 -21.38 -12.68
C SER A 50 -4.03 -20.51 -11.90
N GLY A 51 -3.73 -20.29 -10.62
CA GLY A 51 -4.42 -19.28 -9.82
C GLY A 51 -4.21 -17.88 -10.37
N GLY A 52 -5.18 -17.01 -10.12
CA GLY A 52 -5.13 -15.61 -10.53
C GLY A 52 -4.14 -14.82 -9.69
N ILE A 53 -3.50 -13.83 -10.29
CA ILE A 53 -2.64 -12.90 -9.55
C ILE A 53 -3.52 -11.97 -8.70
N GLY A 54 -3.13 -11.74 -7.46
CA GLY A 54 -3.79 -10.75 -6.60
C GLY A 54 -3.57 -9.33 -7.09
N GLY A 55 -4.59 -8.49 -6.96
CA GLY A 55 -4.52 -7.09 -7.36
C GLY A 55 -3.59 -6.29 -6.47
N ASN A 56 -2.93 -5.27 -7.01
CA ASN A 56 -2.15 -4.34 -6.19
C ASN A 56 -3.06 -3.44 -5.34
N GLY A 57 -2.57 -3.00 -4.19
CA GLY A 57 -3.21 -1.94 -3.42
C GLY A 57 -3.25 -0.61 -4.17
N GLY A 58 -4.07 0.33 -3.69
CA GLY A 58 -4.11 1.71 -4.16
C GLY A 58 -3.19 2.61 -3.34
N ALA A 59 -2.63 3.66 -3.93
CA ALA A 59 -1.78 4.60 -3.21
C ALA A 59 -2.56 5.39 -2.16
N GLY A 60 -1.89 5.78 -1.08
CA GLY A 60 -2.43 6.73 -0.11
C GLY A 60 -2.47 8.15 -0.68
N GLY A 61 -3.50 8.91 -0.32
CA GLY A 61 -3.67 10.31 -0.70
C GLY A 61 -2.72 11.23 0.05
N THR A 62 -2.34 12.34 -0.56
CA THR A 62 -1.49 13.33 0.10
C THR A 62 -2.24 14.10 1.18
N GLY A 63 -1.59 14.38 2.30
CA GLY A 63 -2.07 15.32 3.30
C GLY A 63 -2.14 16.73 2.73
N GLY A 64 -3.16 17.49 3.13
CA GLY A 64 -3.32 18.88 2.73
C GLY A 64 -2.31 19.78 3.41
N ASN A 65 -1.93 20.88 2.77
CA ASN A 65 -1.13 21.91 3.43
C ASN A 65 -1.99 22.61 4.49
N ALA A 66 -1.35 23.14 5.53
CA ALA A 66 -2.03 24.02 6.47
C ALA A 66 -2.45 25.33 5.80
N GLY A 67 -3.54 25.94 6.28
CA GLY A 67 -3.86 27.33 5.94
C GLY A 67 -2.82 28.30 6.51
N VAL A 68 -2.73 29.50 5.93
CA VAL A 68 -1.82 30.55 6.43
C VAL A 68 -2.38 31.12 7.73
N ALA A 69 -1.63 31.03 8.83
CA ALA A 69 -1.86 31.83 10.04
C ALA A 69 -0.73 32.86 10.19
N LEU A 70 -1.10 34.14 10.28
CA LEU A 70 -0.15 35.25 10.38
C LEU A 70 0.52 35.36 11.76
N SER A 71 0.03 34.65 12.80
CA SER A 71 0.46 34.87 14.19
C SER A 71 0.55 33.62 15.08
N VAL A 72 0.16 32.44 14.60
CA VAL A 72 0.25 31.15 15.31
C VAL A 72 0.78 30.08 14.36
N GLY A 73 1.55 29.14 14.89
CA GLY A 73 2.09 28.02 14.10
C GLY A 73 1.00 27.18 13.43
N SER A 74 1.38 26.40 12.43
CA SER A 74 0.46 25.62 11.61
C SER A 74 1.02 24.22 11.34
N THR A 75 0.13 23.24 11.14
CA THR A 75 0.56 21.84 10.94
C THR A 75 0.02 21.29 9.62
N GLY A 76 0.91 20.82 8.76
CA GLY A 76 0.51 20.11 7.55
C GLY A 76 -0.25 18.82 7.85
N GLY A 77 -1.14 18.42 6.96
CA GLY A 77 -1.97 17.22 7.12
C GLY A 77 -1.16 15.94 6.97
N LEU A 78 -1.62 14.87 7.59
CA LEU A 78 -0.96 13.56 7.46
C LEU A 78 -1.19 12.97 6.06
N GLY A 79 -0.21 12.25 5.53
CA GLY A 79 -0.40 11.40 4.35
C GLY A 79 -1.27 10.19 4.66
N GLY A 80 -2.12 9.79 3.73
CA GLY A 80 -2.91 8.56 3.83
C GLY A 80 -2.04 7.32 3.67
N ASN A 81 -2.43 6.19 4.26
CA ASN A 81 -1.68 4.94 4.08
C ASN A 81 -1.94 4.33 2.71
N GLY A 82 -0.95 3.65 2.15
CA GLY A 82 -1.13 2.81 0.97
C GLY A 82 -1.96 1.57 1.30
N GLY A 83 -2.76 1.13 0.34
CA GLY A 83 -3.55 -0.09 0.44
C GLY A 83 -2.69 -1.34 0.30
N SER A 84 -3.13 -2.43 0.93
CA SER A 84 -2.46 -3.72 0.81
C SER A 84 -2.71 -4.37 -0.55
N GLY A 85 -1.80 -5.25 -0.97
CA GLY A 85 -2.06 -6.15 -2.09
C GLY A 85 -3.18 -7.15 -1.78
N GLY A 86 -3.74 -7.76 -2.82
CA GLY A 86 -4.69 -8.85 -2.74
C GLY A 86 -4.00 -10.21 -2.78
N LEU A 87 -4.57 -11.23 -2.15
CA LEU A 87 -3.99 -12.58 -2.13
C LEU A 87 -3.89 -13.17 -3.54
N GLY A 88 -2.85 -13.95 -3.80
CA GLY A 88 -2.77 -14.80 -4.99
C GLY A 88 -3.76 -15.96 -4.89
N GLY A 89 -4.41 -16.28 -6.01
CA GLY A 89 -5.40 -17.35 -6.07
C GLY A 89 -4.78 -18.74 -6.12
N GLY A 90 -5.54 -19.78 -5.76
CA GLY A 90 -5.06 -21.16 -5.80
C GLY A 90 -4.92 -21.71 -7.23
N GLY A 91 -3.90 -22.52 -7.47
CA GLY A 91 -3.79 -23.34 -8.68
C GLY A 91 -4.89 -24.41 -8.74
N GLY A 92 -5.06 -25.00 -9.92
CA GLY A 92 -6.04 -26.06 -10.15
C GLY A 92 -5.74 -27.27 -9.27
N SER A 93 -6.77 -27.95 -8.77
CA SER A 93 -6.63 -28.93 -7.70
C SER A 93 -5.66 -30.07 -8.01
N LEU A 94 -5.58 -30.53 -9.26
CA LEU A 94 -4.62 -31.56 -9.68
C LEU A 94 -3.33 -30.95 -10.26
N PHE A 95 -3.46 -30.11 -11.29
CA PHE A 95 -2.34 -29.45 -11.95
C PHE A 95 -2.54 -27.95 -11.96
N GLY A 96 -1.60 -27.20 -11.40
CA GLY A 96 -1.69 -25.75 -11.43
C GLY A 96 -0.74 -25.05 -10.48
N ASN A 97 -0.16 -23.96 -10.95
CA ASN A 97 0.61 -23.07 -10.08
C ASN A 97 -0.33 -22.15 -9.31
N GLY A 98 0.04 -21.79 -8.08
CA GLY A 98 -0.60 -20.70 -7.37
C GLY A 98 -0.33 -19.36 -8.05
N GLY A 99 -1.28 -18.44 -7.95
CA GLY A 99 -1.13 -17.07 -8.43
C GLY A 99 -0.23 -16.25 -7.49
N ALA A 100 0.49 -15.28 -8.04
CA ALA A 100 1.27 -14.36 -7.21
C ALA A 100 0.36 -13.48 -6.34
N GLY A 101 0.83 -13.12 -5.14
CA GLY A 101 0.19 -12.10 -4.32
C GLY A 101 0.41 -10.70 -4.88
N GLY A 102 -0.56 -9.83 -4.67
CA GLY A 102 -0.51 -8.43 -5.07
C GLY A 102 0.49 -7.62 -4.25
N VAL A 103 0.99 -6.56 -4.86
CA VAL A 103 1.94 -5.63 -4.23
C VAL A 103 1.19 -4.62 -3.36
N GLY A 104 1.71 -4.32 -2.19
CA GLY A 104 1.25 -3.22 -1.36
C GLY A 104 1.63 -1.87 -1.98
N ALA A 105 0.78 -0.86 -1.83
CA ALA A 105 0.99 0.43 -2.49
C ALA A 105 1.69 1.47 -1.61
N THR A 106 2.20 2.52 -2.22
CA THR A 106 2.91 3.59 -1.51
C THR A 106 1.98 4.39 -0.60
N GLY A 107 2.47 4.81 0.57
CA GLY A 107 1.82 5.80 1.42
C GLY A 107 1.83 7.20 0.79
N GLY A 108 0.82 8.01 1.09
CA GLY A 108 0.75 9.39 0.66
C GLY A 108 1.75 10.28 1.40
N ASN A 109 2.19 11.36 0.77
CA ASN A 109 3.05 12.33 1.44
C ASN A 109 2.28 13.15 2.47
N GLY A 110 2.95 13.60 3.52
CA GLY A 110 2.44 14.62 4.42
C GLY A 110 2.35 15.98 3.74
N GLY A 111 1.40 16.80 4.19
CA GLY A 111 1.24 18.18 3.76
C GLY A 111 2.19 19.13 4.48
N SER A 112 2.31 20.35 3.98
CA SER A 112 3.23 21.36 4.52
C SER A 112 2.57 22.21 5.61
N GLY A 113 3.29 22.51 6.67
CA GLY A 113 2.99 23.65 7.53
C GLY A 113 3.42 24.96 6.83
N ILE A 114 2.70 26.05 7.11
CA ILE A 114 2.94 27.38 6.51
C ILE A 114 2.96 28.45 7.61
N GLY A 115 4.03 29.24 7.71
CA GLY A 115 4.16 30.34 8.68
C GLY A 115 5.14 30.04 9.83
N PRO A 116 5.27 30.95 10.80
CA PRO A 116 6.25 30.81 11.88
C PRO A 116 5.90 29.65 12.82
N ALA A 117 6.90 28.89 13.26
CA ALA A 117 6.76 27.65 14.03
C ALA A 117 5.88 26.61 13.32
N SER A 118 5.97 26.54 11.98
CA SER A 118 5.23 25.56 11.20
C SER A 118 5.77 24.15 11.35
N VAL A 119 4.87 23.17 11.25
CA VAL A 119 5.19 21.75 11.34
C VAL A 119 4.69 21.04 10.10
N GLY A 120 5.56 20.29 9.42
CA GLY A 120 5.16 19.42 8.33
C GLY A 120 4.35 18.22 8.80
N GLY A 121 3.37 17.80 8.02
CA GLY A 121 2.62 16.58 8.27
C GLY A 121 3.49 15.34 8.05
N ASN A 122 3.25 14.26 8.78
CA ASN A 122 3.97 13.00 8.54
C ASN A 122 3.46 12.32 7.27
N GLY A 123 4.34 11.60 6.58
CA GLY A 123 3.97 10.70 5.50
C GLY A 123 3.18 9.48 5.98
N GLY A 124 2.34 8.95 5.10
CA GLY A 124 1.56 7.73 5.35
C GLY A 124 2.42 6.48 5.22
N LYS A 125 1.98 5.38 5.83
CA LYS A 125 2.67 4.08 5.72
C LYS A 125 2.45 3.47 4.33
N GLY A 126 3.43 2.71 3.85
CA GLY A 126 3.25 1.81 2.72
C GLY A 126 2.32 0.65 3.06
N GLY A 127 1.59 0.18 2.06
CA GLY A 127 0.71 -0.99 2.15
C GLY A 127 1.50 -2.29 2.23
N VAL A 128 0.89 -3.31 2.82
CA VAL A 128 1.52 -4.63 2.96
C VAL A 128 1.35 -5.43 1.68
N GLY A 129 2.38 -6.15 1.24
CA GLY A 129 2.26 -7.12 0.16
C GLY A 129 1.37 -8.30 0.58
N ALA A 130 0.86 -9.07 -0.38
CA ALA A 130 -0.03 -10.18 -0.07
C ALA A 130 0.59 -11.55 -0.35
N ALA A 131 0.14 -12.58 0.35
CA ALA A 131 0.68 -13.92 0.16
C ALA A 131 0.40 -14.45 -1.25
N GLY A 132 1.33 -15.26 -1.76
CA GLY A 132 1.11 -16.05 -2.97
C GLY A 132 0.12 -17.19 -2.72
N GLY A 133 -0.55 -17.62 -3.79
CA GLY A 133 -1.53 -18.70 -3.75
C GLY A 133 -0.88 -20.08 -3.66
N LEU A 134 -1.63 -21.07 -3.16
CA LEU A 134 -1.20 -22.46 -3.15
C LEU A 134 -1.20 -23.05 -4.55
N ALA A 135 -0.29 -23.99 -4.79
CA ALA A 135 -0.36 -24.85 -5.97
C ALA A 135 -1.48 -25.90 -5.87
N GLY A 136 -1.76 -26.56 -7.00
CA GLY A 136 -2.38 -27.88 -7.03
C GLY A 136 -1.48 -28.97 -6.47
N GLN A 137 -1.92 -30.23 -6.54
CA GLN A 137 -1.08 -31.38 -6.18
C GLN A 137 0.26 -31.34 -6.92
N ILE A 138 0.22 -31.03 -8.22
CA ILE A 138 1.40 -30.86 -9.07
C ILE A 138 1.44 -29.40 -9.56
N GLY A 139 2.41 -28.65 -9.07
CA GLY A 139 2.60 -27.24 -9.41
C GLY A 139 3.42 -26.49 -8.37
N ASN A 140 3.82 -25.28 -8.73
CA ASN A 140 4.57 -24.39 -7.85
C ASN A 140 3.62 -23.43 -7.12
N GLY A 141 3.95 -23.10 -5.86
CA GLY A 141 3.27 -22.03 -5.15
C GLY A 141 3.52 -20.67 -5.81
N GLY A 142 2.58 -19.74 -5.64
CA GLY A 142 2.73 -18.38 -6.15
C GLY A 142 3.73 -17.56 -5.33
N SER A 143 4.40 -16.58 -5.93
CA SER A 143 5.26 -15.66 -5.15
C SER A 143 4.43 -14.74 -4.26
N GLY A 144 4.99 -14.35 -3.11
CA GLY A 144 4.43 -13.29 -2.27
C GLY A 144 4.63 -11.92 -2.92
N GLY A 145 3.70 -11.00 -2.65
CA GLY A 145 3.80 -9.61 -3.05
C GLY A 145 4.76 -8.83 -2.16
N SER A 146 5.41 -7.83 -2.74
CA SER A 146 6.24 -6.89 -1.99
C SER A 146 5.40 -5.87 -1.22
N GLY A 147 5.97 -5.33 -0.15
CA GLY A 147 5.40 -4.17 0.53
C GLY A 147 5.57 -2.88 -0.27
N GLY A 148 4.69 -1.92 -0.04
CA GLY A 148 4.76 -0.57 -0.61
C GLY A 148 5.70 0.34 0.17
N ALA A 149 6.23 1.38 -0.46
CA ALA A 149 7.06 2.35 0.24
C ALA A 149 6.23 3.26 1.17
N GLY A 150 6.83 3.79 2.22
CA GLY A 150 6.25 4.89 3.01
C GLY A 150 6.20 6.18 2.20
N GLY A 151 5.25 7.05 2.52
CA GLY A 151 5.19 8.42 1.99
C GLY A 151 6.17 9.34 2.69
N ASN A 152 6.57 10.42 2.03
CA ASN A 152 7.50 11.38 2.63
C ASN A 152 6.77 12.31 3.62
N GLY A 153 7.51 12.86 4.57
CA GLY A 153 7.04 13.96 5.41
C GLY A 153 6.85 15.24 4.60
N GLY A 154 5.98 16.12 5.10
CA GLY A 154 5.79 17.46 4.56
C GLY A 154 6.75 18.47 5.16
N THR A 155 6.86 19.66 4.54
CA THR A 155 7.78 20.71 4.96
C THR A 155 7.20 21.59 6.07
N GLY A 156 8.07 22.23 6.84
CA GLY A 156 7.78 23.24 7.87
C GLY A 156 9.05 23.55 8.65
N ASP A 157 9.04 24.56 9.52
CA ASP A 157 10.17 24.88 10.42
C ASP A 157 10.60 23.62 11.19
N THR A 158 9.62 22.83 11.62
CA THR A 158 9.81 21.42 11.99
C THR A 158 9.31 20.54 10.86
N ALA A 159 10.20 19.78 10.24
CA ALA A 159 9.83 18.84 9.20
C ALA A 159 8.91 17.71 9.70
N GLY A 160 8.03 17.26 8.82
CA GLY A 160 7.29 16.02 9.02
C GLY A 160 8.21 14.80 8.87
N ASN A 161 7.88 13.73 9.60
CA ASN A 161 8.56 12.45 9.44
C ASN A 161 8.08 11.71 8.20
N GLY A 162 8.96 10.93 7.59
CA GLY A 162 8.56 9.93 6.60
C GLY A 162 7.72 8.82 7.22
N GLY A 163 6.88 8.20 6.42
CA GLY A 163 6.09 7.03 6.79
C GLY A 163 6.91 5.74 6.74
N ASN A 164 6.47 4.72 7.45
CA ASN A 164 7.13 3.40 7.38
C ASN A 164 6.82 2.71 6.05
N GLY A 165 7.76 1.93 5.53
CA GLY A 165 7.49 0.98 4.46
C GLY A 165 6.56 -0.16 4.92
N GLY A 166 5.89 -0.79 3.97
CA GLY A 166 5.06 -1.96 4.19
C GLY A 166 5.88 -3.25 4.26
N ALA A 167 5.38 -4.25 4.97
CA ALA A 167 5.99 -5.58 4.93
C ALA A 167 5.76 -6.25 3.56
N GLY A 168 6.72 -7.07 3.13
CA GLY A 168 6.48 -8.07 2.10
C GLY A 168 5.69 -9.24 2.67
N ALA A 169 5.29 -10.18 1.80
CA ALA A 169 4.53 -11.36 2.20
C ALA A 169 5.21 -12.67 1.82
N VAL A 170 4.78 -13.75 2.45
CA VAL A 170 5.27 -15.10 2.13
C VAL A 170 4.81 -15.56 0.75
N GLY A 171 5.60 -16.41 0.11
CA GLY A 171 5.13 -17.18 -1.05
C GLY A 171 4.16 -18.27 -0.65
N GLY A 172 3.42 -18.79 -1.63
CA GLY A 172 2.51 -19.91 -1.48
C GLY A 172 3.25 -21.24 -1.52
N ASN A 173 2.59 -22.30 -1.06
CA ASN A 173 3.20 -23.63 -0.97
C ASN A 173 2.93 -24.46 -2.23
N ALA A 174 3.88 -25.32 -2.59
CA ALA A 174 3.57 -26.54 -3.34
C ALA A 174 2.81 -27.54 -2.44
N GLN A 175 2.18 -28.55 -3.03
CA GLN A 175 1.45 -29.58 -2.27
C GLN A 175 2.17 -30.93 -2.30
N LEU A 176 2.21 -31.61 -3.44
CA LEU A 176 2.87 -32.92 -3.58
C LEU A 176 4.15 -32.83 -4.41
N ILE A 177 4.05 -32.28 -5.63
CA ILE A 177 5.19 -32.10 -6.53
C ILE A 177 5.26 -30.64 -6.96
N GLY A 178 6.41 -30.02 -6.69
CA GLY A 178 6.71 -28.65 -7.10
C GLY A 178 7.47 -27.90 -6.01
N ASN A 179 7.74 -26.64 -6.28
CA ASN A 179 8.44 -25.75 -5.37
C ASN A 179 7.46 -24.78 -4.70
N GLY A 180 7.76 -24.38 -3.47
CA GLY A 180 7.14 -23.20 -2.87
C GLY A 180 7.46 -21.93 -3.66
N GLY A 181 6.64 -20.90 -3.48
CA GLY A 181 6.88 -19.58 -4.00
C GLY A 181 7.86 -18.79 -3.14
N ASN A 182 8.57 -17.86 -3.78
CA ASN A 182 9.44 -16.92 -3.08
C ASN A 182 8.59 -15.91 -2.27
N GLY A 183 9.09 -15.47 -1.12
CA GLY A 183 8.53 -14.32 -0.41
C GLY A 183 8.79 -13.00 -1.16
N GLY A 184 7.97 -12.00 -0.87
CA GLY A 184 8.14 -10.64 -1.32
C GLY A 184 9.04 -9.83 -0.39
N GLY A 185 9.76 -8.87 -0.96
CA GLY A 185 10.56 -7.91 -0.19
C GLY A 185 9.70 -6.91 0.59
N GLY A 186 10.25 -6.38 1.68
CA GLY A 186 9.69 -5.23 2.37
C GLY A 186 9.80 -3.95 1.53
N GLY A 187 8.97 -2.97 1.86
CA GLY A 187 9.01 -1.63 1.30
C GLY A 187 9.97 -0.72 2.06
N ASN A 188 10.51 0.27 1.36
CA ASN A 188 11.36 1.29 1.96
C ASN A 188 10.53 2.25 2.83
N GLY A 189 11.15 2.80 3.88
CA GLY A 189 10.60 3.97 4.57
C GLY A 189 10.57 5.20 3.66
N GLY A 190 9.66 6.13 3.95
CA GLY A 190 9.65 7.46 3.38
C GLY A 190 10.71 8.34 4.03
N THR A 191 11.09 9.41 3.35
CA THR A 191 12.04 10.39 3.89
C THR A 191 11.31 11.41 4.75
N GLY A 192 11.97 11.94 5.78
CA GLY A 192 11.55 13.22 6.36
C GLY A 192 11.70 14.34 5.34
N ALA A 193 11.09 15.49 5.61
CA ALA A 193 11.42 16.72 4.91
C ALA A 193 12.61 17.43 5.57
N ASP A 194 13.24 18.36 4.86
CA ASP A 194 14.21 19.28 5.48
C ASP A 194 13.43 20.44 6.13
N GLY A 195 13.78 20.79 7.37
CA GLY A 195 13.29 22.00 8.02
C GLY A 195 14.01 23.22 7.47
N THR A 196 13.29 24.31 7.22
CA THR A 196 13.84 25.59 6.73
C THR A 196 14.01 26.60 7.85
#